data_AF-A0A535CZ08-F1
#
_entry.id   AF-A0A535CZ08-F1
#
_cell.length_a   1.000
_cell.length_b   1.000
_cell.length_c   1.000
_cell.angle_alpha   90.00
_cell.angle_beta   90.00
_cell.angle_gamma   90.00
#
_symmetry.space_group_name_H-M   'P 1'
#
loop_
_entity.id
_entity.type
_entity.pdbx_description
1 polymer ?
#
loop_
_entity_poly.entity_id
_entity_poly.type
_entity_poly.pdbx_seq_one_letter_code
_entity_poly.pdbx_strand_id
1 'polypeptide(L)'
;MSVEAELLESVSYTPVQRMRHSAAHVMAEAVQEIFPDAKFAIGPAIEDGFYYDFELPRALTPDDLPDIEQRMARIVAGKYPFVYDRWPREKALEYFRNKAQTYKVEIIENLPDKEVGIYQQHNFLDLCRGPHVENTGQIGPFKLMRVAGAYWRGDEHRPMLQRLYGTAWFTQEELDQYLWRLEEAQKRDHRKLGRELKLFVLSEELPAGVPMFLPRGETLRHQMETYVRETQEKYGYQHVWTAHLGKVRLYKTSKHWYTYRDNMFPVMQGEQETSEDDAYVLKPMNCPHHITLYKSQMHSYRELPVRYAEFATLYRYEKAGTLTGLARVRSLTQDDAHVFLRPDQIQEEFDRAVNLTLEVFNTYGLTDYWIALSLRDPQKKEDYVGSDDVWEKAESAL
;
A
#
# COMPACT_ATOMS: atom_id res chain seq x y z
N MET A 1 1.30 -11.72 3.22
CA MET A 1 2.43 -12.34 3.96
C MET A 1 3.71 -11.63 3.54
N SER A 2 4.64 -11.38 4.47
CA SER A 2 5.95 -10.82 4.13
C SER A 2 6.78 -11.89 3.38
N VAL A 3 7.71 -11.46 2.52
CA VAL A 3 8.59 -12.36 1.76
C VAL A 3 9.46 -13.24 2.67
N GLU A 4 9.79 -12.76 3.86
CA GLU A 4 10.50 -13.54 4.87
C GLU A 4 9.64 -14.69 5.41
N ALA A 5 8.31 -14.56 5.44
CA ALA A 5 7.42 -15.64 5.88
C ALA A 5 7.41 -16.82 4.90
N GLU A 6 7.56 -16.59 3.59
CA GLU A 6 7.64 -17.68 2.59
C GLU A 6 8.95 -18.49 2.71
N LEU A 7 10.00 -17.89 3.28
CA LEU A 7 11.28 -18.55 3.58
C LEU A 7 11.29 -19.22 4.96
N LEU A 8 10.28 -18.97 5.81
CA LEU A 8 10.18 -19.48 7.18
C LEU A 8 9.08 -20.54 7.35
N GLU A 9 8.00 -20.50 6.56
CA GLU A 9 6.89 -21.46 6.61
C GLU A 9 6.71 -22.20 5.28
N SER A 10 6.20 -23.44 5.32
CA SER A 10 5.85 -24.19 4.11
C SER A 10 4.64 -23.55 3.44
N VAL A 11 4.83 -22.82 2.35
CA VAL A 11 3.73 -22.15 1.66
C VAL A 11 2.96 -23.14 0.79
N SER A 12 1.66 -23.27 1.04
CA SER A 12 0.76 -24.01 0.16
C SER A 12 0.41 -23.16 -1.07
N TYR A 13 1.22 -23.24 -2.12
CA TYR A 13 0.91 -22.57 -3.38
C TYR A 13 -0.25 -23.22 -4.13
N THR A 14 -1.16 -22.37 -4.60
CA THR A 14 -2.11 -22.76 -5.66
C THR A 14 -1.34 -23.19 -6.92
N PRO A 15 -1.95 -23.95 -7.84
CA PRO A 15 -1.29 -24.38 -9.07
C PRO A 15 -0.68 -23.22 -9.87
N VAL A 16 -1.37 -22.07 -9.95
CA VAL A 16 -0.87 -20.90 -10.69
C VAL A 16 0.30 -20.22 -9.96
N GLN A 17 0.26 -20.14 -8.62
CA GLN A 17 1.36 -19.59 -7.83
C GLN A 17 2.62 -20.45 -7.97
N ARG A 18 2.48 -21.78 -7.96
CA ARG A 18 3.59 -22.72 -8.20
C ARG A 18 4.23 -22.50 -9.57
N MET A 19 3.42 -22.33 -10.62
CA MET A 19 3.90 -22.03 -11.97
C MET A 19 4.60 -20.68 -12.03
N ARG A 20 4.04 -19.62 -11.42
CA ARG A 20 4.64 -18.28 -11.38
C ARG A 20 5.95 -18.25 -10.59
N HIS A 21 6.03 -18.97 -9.48
CA HIS A 21 7.26 -19.11 -8.72
C HIS A 21 8.35 -19.82 -9.54
N SER A 22 7.96 -20.84 -10.31
CA SER A 22 8.85 -21.52 -11.25
C SER A 22 9.31 -20.60 -12.40
N ALA A 23 8.41 -19.75 -12.90
CA ALA A 23 8.74 -18.72 -13.89
C ALA A 23 9.72 -17.67 -13.33
N ALA A 24 9.62 -17.32 -12.03
CA ALA A 24 10.59 -16.45 -11.37
C ALA A 24 12.00 -17.03 -11.39
N HIS A 25 12.15 -18.34 -11.12
CA HIS A 25 13.47 -18.97 -11.22
C HIS A 25 14.00 -19.02 -12.66
N VAL A 26 13.14 -19.32 -13.64
CA VAL A 26 13.54 -19.29 -15.06
C VAL A 26 13.97 -17.88 -15.48
N MET A 27 13.33 -16.84 -14.94
CA MET A 27 13.76 -15.46 -15.13
C MET A 27 15.12 -15.19 -14.49
N ALA A 28 15.37 -15.68 -13.27
CA ALA A 28 16.66 -15.52 -12.60
C ALA A 28 17.79 -16.22 -13.35
N GLU A 29 17.55 -17.42 -13.85
CA GLU A 29 18.48 -18.14 -14.73
C GLU A 29 18.77 -17.35 -16.01
N ALA A 30 17.73 -16.87 -16.70
CA ALA A 30 17.90 -16.08 -17.91
C ALA A 30 18.71 -14.80 -17.67
N VAL A 31 18.44 -14.09 -16.57
CA VAL A 31 19.20 -12.90 -16.17
C VAL A 31 20.64 -13.25 -15.84
N GLN A 32 20.89 -14.34 -15.09
CA GLN A 32 22.25 -14.74 -14.74
C GLN A 32 23.07 -15.16 -15.97
N GLU A 33 22.46 -15.77 -16.98
CA GLU A 33 23.17 -16.11 -18.21
C GLU A 33 23.54 -14.87 -19.04
N ILE A 34 22.71 -13.83 -19.02
CA ILE A 34 22.97 -12.55 -19.70
C ILE A 34 23.96 -11.69 -18.89
N PHE A 35 23.86 -11.73 -17.56
CA PHE A 35 24.69 -11.01 -16.62
C PHE A 35 25.36 -12.01 -15.65
N PRO A 36 26.52 -12.60 -16.02
CA PRO A 36 27.18 -13.63 -15.22
C PRO A 36 27.50 -13.22 -13.78
N ASP A 37 27.77 -11.94 -13.57
CA ASP A 37 28.08 -11.36 -12.25
C ASP A 37 26.82 -10.94 -11.45
N ALA A 38 25.62 -11.25 -11.96
CA ALA A 38 24.37 -10.94 -11.28
C ALA A 38 24.31 -11.61 -9.90
N LYS A 39 23.99 -10.82 -8.88
CA LYS A 39 23.63 -11.35 -7.57
C LYS A 39 22.12 -11.31 -7.43
N PHE A 40 21.52 -12.45 -7.12
CA PHE A 40 20.07 -12.59 -7.01
C PHE A 40 19.67 -12.75 -5.55
N ALA A 41 18.57 -12.09 -5.17
CA ALA A 41 18.11 -12.02 -3.79
C ALA A 41 16.84 -12.86 -3.57
N ILE A 42 15.67 -12.27 -3.78
CA ILE A 42 14.36 -12.89 -3.51
C ILE A 42 13.49 -12.87 -4.77
N GLY A 43 12.74 -13.95 -4.99
CA GLY A 43 11.90 -14.11 -6.19
C GLY A 43 10.56 -14.81 -5.94
N PRO A 44 9.63 -14.19 -5.20
CA PRO A 44 8.37 -14.81 -4.85
C PRO A 44 7.34 -14.74 -5.98
N ALA A 45 6.34 -15.63 -5.92
CA ALA A 45 5.10 -15.44 -6.66
C ALA A 45 4.24 -14.35 -5.99
N ILE A 46 3.50 -13.59 -6.79
CA ILE A 46 2.52 -12.60 -6.34
C ILE A 46 1.16 -12.87 -7.00
N GLU A 47 0.13 -12.16 -6.55
CA GLU A 47 -1.27 -12.38 -6.94
C GLU A 47 -1.50 -12.47 -8.45
N ASP A 48 -0.83 -11.62 -9.25
CA ASP A 48 -0.96 -11.57 -10.70
C ASP A 48 0.35 -11.88 -11.46
N GLY A 49 1.35 -12.45 -10.78
CA GLY A 49 2.64 -12.68 -11.43
C GLY A 49 3.74 -13.12 -10.49
N PHE A 50 4.94 -12.59 -10.71
CA PHE A 50 6.12 -12.82 -9.91
C PHE A 50 7.08 -11.64 -10.06
N TYR A 51 8.08 -11.57 -9.20
CA TYR A 51 9.23 -10.70 -9.42
C TYR A 51 10.50 -11.40 -8.98
N TYR A 52 11.65 -10.79 -9.29
CA TYR A 52 12.92 -11.19 -8.71
C TYR A 52 13.82 -9.96 -8.55
N ASP A 53 14.49 -9.87 -7.40
CA ASP A 53 15.41 -8.78 -7.05
C ASP A 53 16.86 -9.14 -7.43
N PHE A 54 17.51 -8.24 -8.17
CA PHE A 54 18.88 -8.40 -8.65
C PHE A 54 19.78 -7.21 -8.29
N GLU A 55 21.03 -7.50 -7.95
CA GLU A 55 22.14 -6.56 -8.07
C GLU A 55 22.87 -6.88 -9.38
N LEU A 56 22.92 -5.90 -10.29
CA LEU A 56 23.47 -6.06 -11.64
C LEU A 56 24.55 -5.00 -11.88
N PRO A 57 25.51 -5.26 -12.80
CA PRO A 57 26.59 -4.31 -13.11
C PRO A 57 26.08 -3.00 -13.73
N ARG A 58 24.88 -3.01 -14.32
CA ARG A 58 24.18 -1.81 -14.81
C ARG A 58 22.68 -1.91 -14.55
N ALA A 59 22.00 -0.77 -14.67
CA ALA A 59 20.53 -0.75 -14.67
C ALA A 59 19.95 -1.51 -15.87
N LEU A 60 18.90 -2.31 -15.62
CA LEU A 60 18.04 -2.86 -16.65
C LEU A 60 17.23 -1.74 -17.29
N THR A 61 17.15 -1.77 -18.61
CA THR A 61 16.31 -0.88 -19.40
C THR A 61 15.14 -1.69 -20.00
N PRO A 62 14.07 -1.01 -20.46
CA PRO A 62 12.99 -1.69 -21.19
C PRO A 62 13.48 -2.49 -22.41
N ASP A 63 14.59 -2.08 -23.01
CA ASP A 63 15.20 -2.74 -24.18
C ASP A 63 15.86 -4.08 -23.84
N ASP A 64 16.18 -4.34 -22.56
CA ASP A 64 16.71 -5.63 -22.11
C ASP A 64 15.61 -6.70 -21.97
N LEU A 65 14.36 -6.29 -21.77
CA LEU A 65 13.24 -7.19 -21.47
C LEU A 65 12.99 -8.21 -22.59
N PRO A 66 12.96 -7.83 -23.90
CA PRO A 66 12.76 -8.80 -24.98
C PRO A 66 13.85 -9.88 -25.05
N ASP A 67 15.10 -9.53 -24.75
CA ASP A 67 16.22 -10.48 -24.77
C ASP A 67 16.12 -11.48 -23.60
N ILE A 68 15.76 -10.99 -22.41
CA ILE A 68 15.51 -11.85 -21.23
C ILE A 68 14.31 -12.76 -21.51
N GLU A 69 13.20 -12.23 -22.04
CA GLU A 69 12.01 -13.02 -22.41
C GLU A 69 12.36 -14.12 -23.42
N GLN A 70 13.13 -13.78 -24.45
CA GLN A 70 13.57 -14.74 -25.45
C GLN A 70 14.43 -15.84 -24.81
N ARG A 71 15.31 -15.49 -23.87
CA ARG A 71 16.12 -16.48 -23.18
C ARG A 71 15.29 -17.38 -22.27
N MET A 72 14.35 -16.81 -21.51
CA MET A 72 13.37 -17.56 -20.71
C MET A 72 12.61 -18.56 -21.58
N ALA A 73 12.13 -18.13 -22.77
CA ALA A 73 11.40 -18.99 -23.68
C ALA A 73 12.23 -20.20 -24.15
N ARG A 74 13.54 -20.00 -24.39
CA ARG A 74 14.48 -21.09 -24.71
C ARG A 74 14.66 -22.07 -23.53
N ILE A 75 14.69 -21.59 -22.29
CA ILE A 75 14.79 -22.44 -21.08
C ILE A 75 13.51 -23.26 -20.89
N VAL A 76 12.34 -22.64 -21.08
CA VAL A 76 11.03 -23.31 -21.03
C VAL A 76 10.93 -24.39 -22.10
N ALA A 77 11.34 -24.08 -23.34
CA ALA A 77 11.35 -25.05 -24.45
C ALA A 77 12.27 -26.26 -24.18
N GLY A 78 13.29 -26.11 -23.34
CA GLY A 78 14.20 -27.17 -22.94
C GLY A 78 13.60 -28.22 -21.98
N LYS A 79 12.45 -27.94 -21.35
CA LYS A 79 11.75 -28.87 -20.44
C LYS A 79 12.63 -29.45 -19.33
N TYR A 80 13.50 -28.62 -18.75
CA TYR A 80 14.43 -29.05 -17.71
C TYR A 80 13.69 -29.36 -16.41
N PRO A 81 14.00 -30.46 -15.70
CA PRO A 81 13.34 -30.79 -14.44
C PRO A 81 13.74 -29.80 -13.34
N PHE A 82 12.81 -29.50 -12.43
CA PHE A 82 13.13 -28.84 -11.17
C PHE A 82 13.49 -29.93 -10.15
N VAL A 83 14.76 -30.01 -9.78
CA VAL A 83 15.28 -31.01 -8.86
C VAL A 83 15.47 -30.37 -7.48
N TYR A 84 14.71 -30.86 -6.51
CA TYR A 84 14.86 -30.46 -5.11
C TYR A 84 15.91 -31.30 -4.42
N ASP A 85 16.80 -30.65 -3.69
CA ASP A 85 17.77 -31.30 -2.80
C ASP A 85 17.81 -30.56 -1.44
N ARG A 86 18.16 -31.30 -0.39
CA ARG A 86 18.38 -30.74 0.96
C ARG A 86 19.86 -30.71 1.24
N TRP A 87 20.39 -29.51 1.43
CA TRP A 87 21.82 -29.34 1.70
C TRP A 87 22.03 -28.98 3.16
N PRO A 88 23.09 -29.51 3.80
CA PRO A 88 23.59 -28.95 5.05
C PRO A 88 23.85 -27.45 4.87
N ARG A 89 23.52 -26.67 5.89
CA ARG A 89 23.66 -25.21 5.89
C ARG A 89 25.08 -24.78 5.47
N GLU A 90 26.11 -25.44 5.99
CA GLU A 90 27.51 -25.13 5.71
C GLU A 90 27.87 -25.36 4.23
N LYS A 91 27.37 -26.44 3.63
CA LYS A 91 27.56 -26.75 2.20
C LYS A 91 26.92 -25.67 1.32
N ALA A 92 25.71 -25.24 1.67
CA ALA A 92 25.02 -24.17 0.94
C ALA A 92 25.75 -22.83 1.08
N LEU A 93 26.20 -22.48 2.28
CA LEU A 93 27.00 -21.26 2.51
C LEU A 93 28.29 -21.26 1.69
N GLU A 94 29.03 -22.37 1.66
CA GLU A 94 30.24 -22.49 0.87
C GLU A 94 29.96 -22.28 -0.62
N TYR A 95 28.92 -22.93 -1.16
CA TYR A 95 28.52 -22.79 -2.55
C TYR A 95 28.19 -21.34 -2.93
N PHE A 96 27.30 -20.68 -2.16
CA PHE A 96 26.88 -19.31 -2.48
C PHE A 96 27.98 -18.27 -2.23
N ARG A 97 28.90 -18.50 -1.28
CA ARG A 97 30.10 -17.66 -1.11
C ARG A 97 31.05 -17.77 -2.30
N ASN A 98 31.30 -18.99 -2.78
CA ASN A 98 32.16 -19.22 -3.94
C ASN A 98 31.60 -18.60 -5.23
N LYS A 99 30.27 -18.44 -5.31
CA LYS A 99 29.56 -17.77 -6.41
C LYS A 99 29.31 -16.27 -6.15
N ALA A 100 29.87 -15.70 -5.09
CA ALA A 100 29.67 -14.31 -4.68
C ALA A 100 28.20 -13.86 -4.52
N GLN A 101 27.30 -14.80 -4.19
CA GLN A 101 25.87 -14.56 -3.98
C GLN A 101 25.59 -14.08 -2.55
N THR A 102 26.00 -12.84 -2.26
CA THR A 102 25.98 -12.25 -0.90
C THR A 102 24.60 -12.26 -0.25
N TYR A 103 23.53 -12.01 -1.01
CA TYR A 103 22.16 -12.01 -0.49
C TYR A 103 21.70 -13.39 -0.04
N LYS A 104 22.02 -14.45 -0.80
CA LYS A 104 21.70 -15.83 -0.43
C LYS A 104 22.47 -16.27 0.81
N VAL A 105 23.74 -15.87 0.93
CA VAL A 105 24.54 -16.11 2.14
C VAL A 105 23.87 -15.47 3.36
N GLU A 106 23.47 -14.19 3.27
CA GLU A 106 22.79 -13.50 4.37
C GLU A 106 21.46 -14.19 4.75
N ILE A 107 20.66 -14.63 3.76
CA ILE A 107 19.41 -15.36 4.04
C ILE A 107 19.71 -16.65 4.82
N ILE A 108 20.64 -17.47 4.34
CA ILE A 108 20.99 -18.75 4.98
C ILE A 108 21.51 -18.54 6.40
N GLU A 109 22.29 -17.48 6.63
CA GLU A 109 22.82 -17.16 7.96
C GLU A 109 21.73 -16.85 8.99
N ASN A 110 20.58 -16.34 8.54
CA ASN A 110 19.44 -16.00 9.38
C ASN A 110 18.39 -17.11 9.49
N LEU A 111 18.54 -18.23 8.76
CA LEU A 111 17.65 -19.37 8.92
C LEU A 111 17.99 -20.15 10.20
N PRO A 112 16.98 -20.59 10.98
CA PRO A 112 17.21 -21.40 12.18
C PRO A 112 17.56 -22.86 11.86
N ASP A 113 17.25 -23.32 10.66
CA ASP A 113 17.36 -24.72 10.25
C ASP A 113 18.81 -25.14 9.96
N LYS A 114 19.13 -26.40 10.27
CA LYS A 114 20.45 -27.01 9.97
C LYS A 114 20.61 -27.45 8.52
N GLU A 115 19.49 -27.62 7.82
CA GLU A 115 19.43 -27.96 6.40
C GLU A 115 18.58 -26.92 5.68
N VAL A 116 18.93 -26.65 4.42
CA VAL A 116 18.22 -25.71 3.56
C VAL A 116 17.80 -26.38 2.26
N GLY A 117 16.67 -25.95 1.73
CA GLY A 117 16.16 -26.39 0.44
C GLY A 117 16.92 -25.72 -0.70
N ILE A 118 17.41 -26.53 -1.63
CA ILE A 118 18.05 -26.08 -2.87
C ILE A 118 17.25 -26.64 -4.04
N TYR A 119 16.92 -25.77 -5.00
CA TYR A 119 16.35 -26.19 -6.27
C TYR A 119 17.36 -26.00 -7.38
N GLN A 120 17.53 -27.03 -8.18
CA GLN A 120 18.29 -27.00 -9.41
C GLN A 120 17.34 -27.08 -10.61
N GLN A 121 17.60 -26.25 -11.61
CA GLN A 121 16.99 -26.34 -12.93
C GLN A 121 18.06 -25.99 -13.96
N HIS A 122 18.24 -26.84 -14.97
CA HIS A 122 19.31 -26.65 -15.96
C HIS A 122 20.67 -26.34 -15.26
N ASN A 123 21.25 -25.17 -15.53
CA ASN A 123 22.52 -24.72 -14.95
C ASN A 123 22.35 -23.79 -13.73
N PHE A 124 21.11 -23.51 -13.33
CA PHE A 124 20.77 -22.61 -12.23
C PHE A 124 20.49 -23.38 -10.95
N LEU A 125 21.03 -22.86 -9.84
CA LEU A 125 20.90 -23.40 -8.50
C LEU A 125 20.49 -22.27 -7.57
N ASP A 126 19.37 -22.45 -6.86
CA ASP A 126 18.80 -21.43 -6.00
C ASP A 126 18.39 -21.96 -4.62
N LEU A 127 18.50 -21.09 -3.63
CA LEU A 127 17.99 -21.31 -2.28
C LEU A 127 16.48 -21.07 -2.29
N CYS A 128 15.71 -22.14 -2.16
CA CYS A 128 14.26 -22.07 -2.23
C CYS A 128 13.61 -23.26 -1.50
N ARG A 129 12.47 -23.03 -0.83
CA ARG A 129 11.66 -24.10 -0.21
C ARG A 129 10.65 -24.72 -1.19
N GLY A 130 10.34 -24.05 -2.29
CA GLY A 130 9.33 -24.46 -3.26
C GLY A 130 7.90 -24.32 -2.71
N PRO A 131 6.91 -25.01 -3.32
CA PRO A 131 7.06 -25.98 -4.41
C PRO A 131 7.26 -25.36 -5.80
N HIS A 132 7.86 -26.13 -6.71
CA HIS A 132 7.96 -25.84 -8.15
C HIS A 132 7.11 -26.80 -8.99
N VAL A 133 6.88 -26.43 -10.26
CA VAL A 133 6.36 -27.37 -11.27
C VAL A 133 7.40 -28.46 -11.55
N GLU A 134 7.03 -29.55 -12.22
CA GLU A 134 7.92 -30.70 -12.44
C GLU A 134 9.06 -30.36 -13.40
N ASN A 135 8.78 -29.57 -14.44
CA ASN A 135 9.79 -29.12 -15.40
C ASN A 135 9.46 -27.75 -15.99
N THR A 136 10.47 -27.07 -16.54
CA THR A 136 10.34 -25.71 -17.11
C THR A 136 9.29 -25.62 -18.22
N GLY A 137 8.99 -26.72 -18.91
CA GLY A 137 7.97 -26.77 -19.97
C GLY A 137 6.52 -26.71 -19.48
N GLN A 138 6.28 -26.81 -18.17
CA GLN A 138 4.95 -26.60 -17.56
C GLN A 138 4.66 -25.13 -17.25
N ILE A 139 5.61 -24.22 -17.53
CA ILE A 139 5.38 -22.78 -17.45
C ILE A 139 4.63 -22.37 -18.72
N GLY A 140 3.41 -21.87 -18.55
CA GLY A 140 2.60 -21.36 -19.66
C GLY A 140 3.09 -19.99 -20.17
N PRO A 141 2.28 -19.30 -20.99
CA PRO A 141 2.64 -18.00 -21.54
C PRO A 141 2.98 -16.98 -20.46
N PHE A 142 4.03 -16.20 -20.69
CA PHE A 142 4.54 -15.21 -19.75
C PHE A 142 4.93 -13.91 -20.43
N LYS A 143 4.99 -12.83 -19.65
CA LYS A 143 5.41 -11.49 -20.08
C LYS A 143 6.19 -10.78 -18.97
N LEU A 144 7.32 -10.18 -19.29
CA LEU A 144 8.03 -9.26 -18.41
C LEU A 144 7.38 -7.88 -18.49
N MET A 145 7.20 -7.25 -17.34
CA MET A 145 6.33 -6.09 -17.18
C MET A 145 7.10 -4.79 -16.98
N ARG A 146 7.81 -4.66 -15.86
CA ARG A 146 8.52 -3.44 -15.48
C ARG A 146 9.70 -3.73 -14.58
N VAL A 147 10.64 -2.80 -14.55
CA VAL A 147 11.74 -2.76 -13.58
C VAL A 147 11.42 -1.70 -12.53
N ALA A 148 11.64 -1.99 -11.25
CA ALA A 148 11.53 -1.06 -10.15
C ALA A 148 12.75 -1.12 -9.23
N GLY A 149 12.99 -0.08 -8.43
CA GLY A 149 13.96 -0.13 -7.34
C GLY A 149 13.36 -0.80 -6.11
N ALA A 150 14.14 -1.63 -5.43
CA ALA A 150 13.78 -2.21 -4.14
C ALA A 150 14.98 -2.14 -3.18
N TYR A 151 14.76 -1.65 -1.97
CA TYR A 151 15.79 -1.67 -0.94
C TYR A 151 15.85 -3.05 -0.29
N TRP A 152 17.06 -3.57 -0.10
CA TRP A 152 17.23 -4.87 0.56
C TRP A 152 16.65 -4.84 1.98
N ARG A 153 15.75 -5.78 2.29
CA ARG A 153 14.91 -5.81 3.51
C ARG A 153 14.08 -4.54 3.80
N GLY A 154 13.85 -3.70 2.78
CA GLY A 154 13.11 -2.45 2.94
C GLY A 154 13.87 -1.36 3.69
N ASP A 155 15.18 -1.52 3.89
CA ASP A 155 16.04 -0.54 4.57
C ASP A 155 16.75 0.36 3.54
N GLU A 156 16.40 1.64 3.54
CA GLU A 156 16.92 2.65 2.61
C GLU A 156 18.43 2.91 2.73
N HIS A 157 19.06 2.47 3.82
CA HIS A 157 20.51 2.54 4.00
C HIS A 157 21.27 1.35 3.38
N ARG A 158 20.56 0.34 2.87
CA ARG A 158 21.15 -0.85 2.23
C ARG A 158 21.18 -0.69 0.69
N PRO A 159 21.97 -1.52 -0.02
CA PRO A 159 22.05 -1.44 -1.48
C PRO A 159 20.67 -1.50 -2.13
N MET A 160 20.47 -0.63 -3.13
CA MET A 160 19.27 -0.62 -3.94
C MET A 160 19.37 -1.72 -5.01
N LEU A 161 18.46 -2.68 -4.94
CA LEU A 161 18.29 -3.76 -5.90
C LEU A 161 17.34 -3.34 -7.02
N GLN A 162 17.45 -4.05 -8.14
CA GLN A 162 16.57 -3.93 -9.28
C GLN A 162 15.56 -5.07 -9.27
N ARG A 163 14.30 -4.73 -9.03
CA ARG A 163 13.18 -5.66 -9.05
C ARG A 163 12.61 -5.77 -10.45
N LEU A 164 12.76 -6.93 -11.07
CA LEU A 164 12.16 -7.24 -12.36
C LEU A 164 10.83 -7.96 -12.15
N TYR A 165 9.73 -7.38 -12.63
CA TYR A 165 8.39 -7.96 -12.56
C TYR A 165 8.05 -8.74 -13.83
N GLY A 166 7.39 -9.89 -13.66
CA GLY A 166 6.81 -10.68 -14.73
C GLY A 166 5.44 -11.25 -14.36
N THR A 167 4.71 -11.74 -15.35
CA THR A 167 3.45 -12.46 -15.17
C THR A 167 3.47 -13.75 -15.98
N ALA A 168 2.78 -14.79 -15.50
CA ALA A 168 2.62 -16.06 -16.20
C ALA A 168 1.22 -16.62 -15.96
N TRP A 169 0.65 -17.24 -16.99
CA TRP A 169 -0.72 -17.77 -17.04
C TRP A 169 -0.75 -19.17 -17.64
N PHE A 170 -1.83 -19.93 -17.43
CA PHE A 170 -1.91 -21.29 -17.97
C PHE A 170 -2.15 -21.28 -19.48
N THR A 171 -2.83 -20.25 -19.98
CA THR A 171 -3.18 -20.11 -21.39
C THR A 171 -2.82 -18.73 -21.95
N GLN A 172 -2.70 -18.65 -23.28
CA GLN A 172 -2.43 -17.38 -23.96
C GLN A 172 -3.62 -16.42 -23.81
N GLU A 173 -4.85 -16.94 -23.83
CA GLU A 173 -6.08 -16.16 -23.66
C GLU A 173 -6.13 -15.44 -22.31
N GLU A 174 -5.77 -16.13 -21.22
CA GLU A 174 -5.69 -15.52 -19.88
C GLU A 174 -4.62 -14.40 -19.82
N LEU A 175 -3.46 -14.62 -20.44
CA LEU A 175 -2.40 -13.61 -20.51
C LEU A 175 -2.88 -12.39 -21.31
N ASP A 176 -3.47 -12.61 -22.48
CA ASP A 176 -3.96 -11.54 -23.35
C ASP A 176 -5.07 -10.74 -22.65
N GLN A 177 -5.99 -11.42 -21.96
CA GLN A 177 -7.03 -10.79 -21.16
C GLN A 177 -6.46 -9.97 -19.99
N TYR A 178 -5.42 -10.49 -19.31
CA TYR A 178 -4.73 -9.74 -18.25
C TYR A 178 -4.06 -8.47 -18.79
N LEU A 179 -3.31 -8.58 -19.90
CA LEU A 179 -2.66 -7.44 -20.53
C LEU A 179 -3.68 -6.41 -21.03
N TRP A 180 -4.79 -6.87 -21.62
CA TRP A 180 -5.90 -5.99 -22.02
C TRP A 180 -6.50 -5.24 -20.82
N ARG A 181 -6.74 -5.92 -19.69
CA ARG A 181 -7.22 -5.26 -18.45
C ARG A 181 -6.26 -4.19 -17.95
N LEU A 182 -4.95 -4.44 -18.00
CA LEU A 182 -3.94 -3.45 -17.62
C LEU A 182 -3.95 -2.22 -18.54
N GLU A 183 -4.06 -2.44 -19.85
CA GLU A 183 -4.15 -1.35 -20.82
C GLU A 183 -5.41 -0.51 -20.61
N GLU A 184 -6.55 -1.17 -20.41
CA GLU A 184 -7.83 -0.54 -20.11
C GLU A 184 -7.79 0.23 -18.78
N ALA A 185 -7.12 -0.29 -17.75
CA ALA A 185 -6.91 0.42 -16.49
C ALA A 185 -6.03 1.67 -16.69
N GLN A 186 -4.94 1.58 -17.46
CA GLN A 186 -4.08 2.73 -17.76
C GLN A 186 -4.81 3.83 -18.54
N LYS A 187 -5.73 3.47 -19.44
CA LYS A 187 -6.58 4.45 -20.13
C LYS A 187 -7.49 5.22 -19.17
N ARG A 188 -7.88 4.61 -18.05
CA ARG A 188 -8.78 5.17 -17.03
C ARG A 188 -8.04 5.77 -15.83
N ASP A 189 -6.72 5.84 -15.89
CA ASP A 189 -5.91 6.46 -14.84
C ASP A 189 -6.26 7.94 -14.70
N HIS A 190 -6.69 8.36 -13.50
CA HIS A 190 -7.12 9.73 -13.23
C HIS A 190 -6.01 10.76 -13.43
N ARG A 191 -4.73 10.37 -13.40
CA ARG A 191 -3.60 11.25 -13.70
C ARG A 191 -3.53 11.56 -15.18
N LYS A 192 -3.78 10.56 -16.02
CA LYS A 192 -3.86 10.72 -17.48
C LYS A 192 -5.09 11.55 -17.83
N LEU A 193 -6.26 11.13 -17.35
CA LEU A 193 -7.53 11.83 -17.61
C LEU A 193 -7.52 13.25 -17.03
N GLY A 194 -6.96 13.44 -15.84
CA GLY A 194 -6.84 14.75 -15.20
C GLY A 194 -6.05 15.76 -16.04
N ARG A 195 -4.98 15.31 -16.70
CA ARG A 195 -4.21 16.12 -17.65
C ARG A 195 -4.97 16.35 -18.95
N GLU A 196 -5.51 15.31 -19.56
CA GLU A 196 -6.22 15.37 -20.86
C GLU A 196 -7.48 16.24 -20.78
N LEU A 197 -8.25 16.11 -19.69
CA LEU A 197 -9.49 16.84 -19.45
C LEU A 197 -9.28 18.21 -18.78
N LYS A 198 -8.03 18.54 -18.39
CA LYS A 198 -7.64 19.78 -17.71
C LYS A 198 -8.38 19.97 -16.37
N LEU A 199 -8.34 18.95 -15.52
CA LEU A 199 -8.99 18.94 -14.21
C LEU A 199 -8.08 19.45 -13.09
N PHE A 200 -6.83 18.99 -13.05
CA PHE A 200 -5.87 19.40 -12.04
C PHE A 200 -4.45 19.41 -12.59
N VAL A 201 -3.55 20.05 -11.86
CA VAL A 201 -2.11 20.07 -12.13
C VAL A 201 -1.34 19.79 -10.84
N LEU A 202 -0.24 19.06 -10.99
CA LEU A 202 0.80 18.91 -9.98
C LEU A 202 2.00 19.72 -10.48
N SER A 203 2.45 20.69 -9.70
CA SER A 203 3.57 21.57 -10.08
C SER A 203 4.83 21.16 -9.32
N GLU A 204 5.98 21.18 -9.99
CA GLU A 204 7.30 21.01 -9.33
C GLU A 204 7.63 22.19 -8.40
N GLU A 205 7.00 23.35 -8.61
CA GLU A 205 7.09 24.53 -7.73
C GLU A 205 6.32 24.34 -6.41
N LEU A 206 5.47 23.31 -6.31
CA LEU A 206 4.73 22.98 -5.09
C LEU A 206 5.26 21.69 -4.45
N PRO A 207 5.09 21.53 -3.13
CA PRO A 207 5.40 20.27 -2.48
C PRO A 207 4.63 19.11 -3.14
N ALA A 208 5.31 17.97 -3.32
CA ALA A 208 4.68 16.76 -3.83
C ALA A 208 3.43 16.39 -3.03
N GLY A 209 2.36 16.00 -3.73
CA GLY A 209 1.07 15.66 -3.11
C GLY A 209 0.24 16.89 -2.71
N VAL A 210 0.55 18.09 -3.22
CA VAL A 210 -0.29 19.29 -3.07
C VAL A 210 -0.86 19.66 -4.44
N PRO A 211 -2.07 19.20 -4.78
CA PRO A 211 -2.65 19.45 -6.10
C PRO A 211 -3.27 20.84 -6.24
N MET A 212 -3.28 21.36 -7.46
CA MET A 212 -4.07 22.54 -7.84
C MET A 212 -5.17 22.14 -8.81
N PHE A 213 -6.41 22.52 -8.52
CA PHE A 213 -7.53 22.31 -9.42
C PHE A 213 -7.58 23.40 -10.49
N LEU A 214 -7.71 22.97 -11.73
CA LEU A 214 -8.03 23.85 -12.86
C LEU A 214 -9.54 24.13 -12.87
N PRO A 215 -10.03 25.14 -13.60
CA PRO A 215 -11.44 25.55 -13.54
C PRO A 215 -12.44 24.39 -13.70
N ARG A 216 -12.18 23.42 -14.59
CA ARG A 216 -13.05 22.26 -14.78
C ARG A 216 -13.04 21.30 -13.59
N GLY A 217 -11.87 21.05 -13.01
CA GLY A 217 -11.77 20.20 -11.82
C GLY A 217 -12.38 20.88 -10.60
N GLU A 218 -12.24 22.20 -10.48
CA GLU A 218 -12.88 22.97 -9.41
C GLU A 218 -14.41 23.00 -9.57
N THR A 219 -14.93 23.14 -10.79
CA THR A 219 -16.38 22.98 -11.03
C THR A 219 -16.88 21.60 -10.60
N LEU A 220 -16.16 20.53 -10.96
CA LEU A 220 -16.53 19.16 -10.55
C LEU A 220 -16.53 19.04 -9.02
N ARG A 221 -15.45 19.47 -8.38
CA ARG A 221 -15.31 19.47 -6.92
C ARG A 221 -16.46 20.24 -6.26
N HIS A 222 -16.74 21.45 -6.72
CA HIS A 222 -17.79 22.30 -6.16
C HIS A 222 -19.18 21.64 -6.27
N GLN A 223 -19.49 20.98 -7.39
CA GLN A 223 -20.75 20.26 -7.56
C GLN A 223 -20.87 19.08 -6.60
N MET A 224 -19.79 18.31 -6.43
CA MET A 224 -19.74 17.19 -5.48
C MET A 224 -19.89 17.67 -4.04
N GLU A 225 -19.16 18.72 -3.64
CA GLU A 225 -19.26 19.30 -2.29
C GLU A 225 -20.66 19.87 -2.02
N THR A 226 -21.27 20.54 -3.01
CA THR A 226 -22.63 21.09 -2.88
C THR A 226 -23.65 19.99 -2.65
N TYR A 227 -23.61 18.92 -3.44
CA TYR A 227 -24.52 17.79 -3.27
C TYR A 227 -24.35 17.10 -1.91
N VAL A 228 -23.10 16.81 -1.50
CA VAL A 228 -22.83 16.16 -0.21
C VAL A 228 -23.27 17.06 0.95
N ARG A 229 -23.03 18.37 0.86
CA ARG A 229 -23.51 19.36 1.85
C ARG A 229 -25.02 19.32 2.01
N GLU A 230 -25.75 19.46 0.90
CA GLU A 230 -27.22 19.45 0.93
C GLU A 230 -27.77 18.13 1.47
N THR A 231 -27.08 17.02 1.17
CA THR A 231 -27.46 15.70 1.69
C THR A 231 -27.19 15.60 3.19
N GLN A 232 -26.01 16.02 3.66
CA GLN A 232 -25.68 16.08 5.09
C GLN A 232 -26.67 16.97 5.86
N GLU A 233 -27.06 18.13 5.32
CA GLU A 233 -28.07 19.02 5.92
C GLU A 233 -29.45 18.35 6.06
N LYS A 234 -29.90 17.58 5.05
CA LYS A 234 -31.14 16.78 5.14
C LYS A 234 -31.08 15.73 6.26
N TYR A 235 -29.89 15.19 6.53
CA TYR A 235 -29.64 14.26 7.64
C TYR A 235 -29.41 15.00 8.98
N GLY A 236 -29.59 16.33 9.03
CA GLY A 236 -29.53 17.11 10.25
C GLY A 236 -28.10 17.41 10.72
N TYR A 237 -27.11 17.33 9.83
CA TYR A 237 -25.76 17.83 10.11
C TYR A 237 -25.74 19.35 10.02
N GLN A 238 -24.99 19.95 10.95
CA GLN A 238 -24.74 21.38 11.02
C GLN A 238 -23.34 21.65 10.50
N HIS A 239 -23.25 22.41 9.41
CA HIS A 239 -21.96 22.74 8.84
C HIS A 239 -21.23 23.81 9.65
N VAL A 240 -20.00 23.49 10.03
CA VAL A 240 -19.09 24.38 10.74
C VAL A 240 -17.83 24.61 9.91
N TRP A 241 -17.03 25.60 10.33
CA TRP A 241 -15.70 25.85 9.76
C TRP A 241 -14.69 25.94 10.89
N THR A 242 -13.57 25.25 10.75
CA THR A 242 -12.48 25.30 11.73
C THR A 242 -11.15 25.60 11.06
N ALA A 243 -10.33 26.39 11.75
CA ALA A 243 -9.02 26.79 11.25
C ALA A 243 -8.12 25.57 10.94
N HIS A 244 -7.16 25.77 10.03
CA HIS A 244 -6.23 24.72 9.59
C HIS A 244 -5.07 24.47 10.56
N LEU A 245 -4.92 25.33 11.56
CA LEU A 245 -3.84 25.29 12.54
C LEU A 245 -4.40 24.91 13.92
N GLY A 246 -3.59 24.19 14.67
CA GLY A 246 -3.80 23.95 16.10
C GLY A 246 -2.48 24.05 16.85
N LYS A 247 -2.55 24.35 18.14
CA LYS A 247 -1.38 24.26 19.02
C LYS A 247 -1.03 22.79 19.26
N VAL A 248 0.25 22.46 19.39
CA VAL A 248 0.72 21.09 19.69
C VAL A 248 0.00 20.51 20.91
N ARG A 249 -0.24 21.31 21.95
CA ARG A 249 -0.97 20.87 23.16
C ARG A 249 -2.36 20.28 22.88
N LEU A 250 -3.06 20.73 21.84
CA LEU A 250 -4.38 20.21 21.45
C LEU A 250 -4.24 18.76 20.96
N TYR A 251 -3.18 18.47 20.20
CA TYR A 251 -2.90 17.14 19.68
C TYR A 251 -2.29 16.20 20.74
N LYS A 252 -1.57 16.75 21.73
CA LYS A 252 -1.17 16.00 22.94
C LYS A 252 -2.40 15.60 23.76
N THR A 253 -3.33 16.53 23.98
CA THR A 253 -4.58 16.29 24.71
C THR A 253 -5.43 15.21 24.03
N SER A 254 -5.53 15.26 22.70
CA SER A 254 -6.26 14.25 21.91
C SER A 254 -5.44 12.99 21.62
N LYS A 255 -4.22 12.86 22.16
CA LYS A 255 -3.25 11.78 21.96
C LYS A 255 -2.68 11.58 20.55
N HIS A 256 -3.20 12.26 19.53
CA HIS A 256 -2.68 12.22 18.17
C HIS A 256 -1.20 12.62 18.06
N TRP A 257 -0.71 13.47 18.96
CA TRP A 257 0.71 13.81 19.01
C TRP A 257 1.61 12.60 19.30
N TYR A 258 1.10 11.56 19.96
CA TYR A 258 1.88 10.38 20.32
C TYR A 258 1.72 9.26 19.28
N THR A 259 0.53 9.13 18.68
CA THR A 259 0.22 8.02 17.75
C THR A 259 0.35 8.40 16.28
N TYR A 260 0.33 9.68 15.94
CA TYR A 260 0.27 10.17 14.56
C TYR A 260 1.39 11.14 14.18
N ARG A 261 2.37 11.35 15.09
CA ARG A 261 3.43 12.36 14.95
C ARG A 261 4.18 12.29 13.65
N ASP A 262 4.53 11.08 13.22
CA ASP A 262 5.36 10.83 12.04
C ASP A 262 4.64 11.19 10.74
N ASN A 263 3.30 11.21 10.78
CA ASN A 263 2.44 11.60 9.66
C ASN A 263 1.97 13.07 9.76
N MET A 264 2.46 13.85 10.73
CA MET A 264 2.16 15.27 10.87
C MET A 264 3.26 16.12 10.23
N PHE A 265 2.87 17.23 9.61
CA PHE A 265 3.85 18.21 9.14
C PHE A 265 4.69 18.75 10.31
N PRO A 266 5.93 19.20 10.06
CA PRO A 266 6.78 19.80 11.09
C PRO A 266 6.09 20.95 11.82
N VAL A 267 6.45 21.13 13.09
CA VAL A 267 5.95 22.23 13.91
C VAL A 267 6.50 23.56 13.42
N MET A 268 5.67 24.59 13.49
CA MET A 268 6.02 25.98 13.25
C MET A 268 6.14 26.68 14.59
N GLN A 269 7.34 27.17 14.90
CA GLN A 269 7.65 27.87 16.14
C GLN A 269 8.34 29.19 15.81
N GLY A 270 7.74 30.31 16.22
CA GLY A 270 8.33 31.64 16.12
C GLY A 270 8.94 32.09 17.43
N GLU A 271 9.21 33.39 17.55
CA GLU A 271 9.80 33.98 18.77
C GLU A 271 8.84 34.01 19.96
N GLN A 272 7.52 33.97 19.71
CA GLN A 272 6.50 34.10 20.76
C GLN A 272 6.15 32.76 21.42
N GLU A 273 6.42 31.65 20.74
CA GLU A 273 6.15 30.30 21.24
C GLU A 273 7.31 29.83 22.10
N THR A 274 7.16 29.99 23.42
CA THR A 274 8.22 29.70 24.40
C THR A 274 8.36 28.22 24.74
N SER A 275 7.47 27.37 24.23
CA SER A 275 7.49 25.91 24.42
C SER A 275 6.97 25.17 23.19
N GLU A 276 7.31 23.88 23.06
CA GLU A 276 6.77 23.03 21.99
C GLU A 276 5.24 22.97 22.04
N ASP A 277 4.65 23.01 23.24
CA ASP A 277 3.20 22.97 23.45
C ASP A 277 2.47 24.19 22.87
N ASP A 278 3.18 25.30 22.75
CA ASP A 278 2.68 26.56 22.18
C ASP A 278 2.91 26.66 20.67
N ALA A 279 3.81 25.85 20.12
CA ALA A 279 4.06 25.77 18.69
C ALA A 279 2.79 25.35 17.91
N TYR A 280 2.74 25.75 16.65
CA TYR A 280 1.63 25.46 15.76
C TYR A 280 1.94 24.27 14.86
N VAL A 281 0.90 23.55 14.48
CA VAL A 281 0.98 22.50 13.46
C VAL A 281 -0.27 22.52 12.60
N LEU A 282 -0.11 22.13 11.33
CA LEU A 282 -1.21 21.90 10.40
C LEU A 282 -2.04 20.70 10.88
N LYS A 283 -3.37 20.81 10.83
CA LYS A 283 -4.26 19.75 11.31
C LYS A 283 -4.18 18.50 10.42
N PRO A 284 -3.85 17.32 10.97
CA PRO A 284 -3.87 16.05 10.21
C PRO A 284 -5.27 15.43 10.14
N MET A 285 -6.17 15.89 11.01
CA MET A 285 -7.56 15.47 11.18
C MET A 285 -8.36 16.55 11.90
N ASN A 286 -9.68 16.47 11.82
CA ASN A 286 -10.55 17.54 12.30
C ASN A 286 -11.14 17.32 13.70
N CYS A 287 -11.08 16.09 14.21
CA CYS A 287 -11.73 15.69 15.47
C CYS A 287 -11.43 16.65 16.65
N PRO A 288 -10.15 17.03 16.92
CA PRO A 288 -9.83 17.92 18.04
C PRO A 288 -10.47 19.31 17.93
N HIS A 289 -10.65 19.81 16.71
CA HIS A 289 -11.25 21.11 16.43
C HIS A 289 -12.76 21.08 16.61
N HIS A 290 -13.43 20.03 16.11
CA HIS A 290 -14.86 19.81 16.35
C HIS A 290 -15.18 19.62 17.83
N ILE A 291 -14.33 18.92 18.58
CA ILE A 291 -14.44 18.79 20.04
C ILE A 291 -14.26 20.16 20.72
N THR A 292 -13.35 21.00 20.23
CA THR A 292 -13.16 22.36 20.76
C THR A 292 -14.40 23.23 20.53
N LEU A 293 -15.04 23.12 19.36
CA LEU A 293 -16.32 23.77 19.08
C LEU A 293 -17.42 23.27 20.01
N TYR A 294 -17.57 21.94 20.16
CA TYR A 294 -18.57 21.36 21.05
C TYR A 294 -18.39 21.86 22.49
N LYS A 295 -17.14 21.88 23.00
CA LYS A 295 -16.82 22.36 24.34
C LYS A 295 -16.99 23.88 24.54
N SER A 296 -17.14 24.66 23.46
CA SER A 296 -17.32 26.11 23.57
C SER A 296 -18.71 26.53 24.05
N GLN A 297 -19.67 25.60 24.05
CA GLN A 297 -21.06 25.83 24.44
C GLN A 297 -21.51 24.81 25.49
N MET A 298 -22.53 25.19 26.25
CA MET A 298 -23.24 24.29 27.17
C MET A 298 -24.26 23.47 26.36
N HIS A 299 -24.29 22.15 26.56
CA HIS A 299 -25.22 21.25 25.87
C HIS A 299 -26.12 20.52 26.87
N SER A 300 -27.41 20.47 26.56
CA SER A 300 -28.40 19.66 27.26
C SER A 300 -28.47 18.27 26.66
N TYR A 301 -28.77 17.24 27.48
CA TYR A 301 -29.00 15.88 26.97
C TYR A 301 -30.14 15.81 25.94
N ARG A 302 -31.05 16.80 25.94
CA ARG A 302 -32.18 16.92 25.00
C ARG A 302 -31.76 17.39 23.60
N GLU A 303 -30.60 18.03 23.48
CA GLU A 303 -30.07 18.52 22.21
C GLU A 303 -29.26 17.43 21.48
N LEU A 304 -28.93 16.34 22.18
CA LEU A 304 -28.22 15.21 21.59
C LEU A 304 -29.17 14.33 20.74
N PRO A 305 -28.77 13.93 19.52
CA PRO A 305 -27.41 14.04 18.97
C PRO A 305 -27.10 15.39 18.30
N VAL A 306 -25.91 15.94 18.58
CA VAL A 306 -25.34 17.12 17.89
C VAL A 306 -24.40 16.63 16.79
N ARG A 307 -24.60 17.11 15.56
CA ARG A 307 -23.89 16.63 14.36
C ARG A 307 -23.14 17.78 13.70
N TYR A 308 -21.82 17.80 13.79
CA TYR A 308 -21.01 18.78 13.05
C TYR A 308 -20.43 18.16 11.79
N ALA A 309 -20.56 18.85 10.67
CA ALA A 309 -19.95 18.48 9.39
C ALA A 309 -19.07 19.62 8.87
N GLU A 310 -17.99 19.29 8.18
CA GLU A 310 -17.07 20.26 7.58
C GLU A 310 -16.37 19.63 6.38
N PHE A 311 -16.29 20.37 5.28
CA PHE A 311 -15.33 20.04 4.21
C PHE A 311 -13.94 20.47 4.70
N ALA A 312 -13.36 19.63 5.55
CA ALA A 312 -12.19 19.92 6.35
C ALA A 312 -10.93 19.72 5.53
N THR A 313 -10.19 20.80 5.28
CA THR A 313 -8.86 20.70 4.68
C THR A 313 -7.83 20.27 5.73
N LEU A 314 -7.16 19.16 5.45
CA LEU A 314 -6.23 18.45 6.32
C LEU A 314 -4.89 18.23 5.63
N TYR A 315 -3.85 18.08 6.44
CA TYR A 315 -2.48 17.93 5.98
C TYR A 315 -1.79 16.72 6.61
N ARG A 316 -1.33 15.79 5.77
CA ARG A 316 -0.64 14.57 6.19
C ARG A 316 0.73 14.50 5.55
N TYR A 317 1.77 14.27 6.36
CA TYR A 317 3.16 14.22 5.91
C TYR A 317 3.50 12.84 5.32
N GLU A 318 2.75 12.44 4.30
CA GLU A 318 2.92 11.16 3.61
C GLU A 318 4.32 11.04 3.00
N LYS A 319 4.89 9.83 3.06
CA LYS A 319 6.18 9.51 2.44
C LYS A 319 6.13 9.76 0.94
N ALA A 320 7.13 10.43 0.39
CA ALA A 320 7.12 10.89 -1.00
C ALA A 320 6.85 9.77 -2.02
N GLY A 321 7.42 8.58 -1.81
CA GLY A 321 7.23 7.41 -2.67
C GLY A 321 5.82 6.80 -2.66
N THR A 322 4.94 7.24 -1.74
CA THR A 322 3.56 6.74 -1.64
C THR A 322 2.54 7.67 -2.32
N LEU A 323 2.95 8.88 -2.69
CA LEU A 323 2.06 9.88 -3.29
C LEU A 323 1.65 9.47 -4.70
N THR A 324 0.36 9.59 -5.04
CA THR A 324 -0.16 9.15 -6.34
C THR A 324 -1.34 10.01 -6.80
N GLY A 325 -1.07 10.94 -7.73
CA GLY A 325 -2.10 11.81 -8.32
C GLY A 325 -2.92 12.52 -7.23
N LEU A 326 -4.26 12.44 -7.35
CA LEU A 326 -5.21 12.84 -6.30
C LEU A 326 -5.60 11.72 -5.31
N ALA A 327 -5.14 10.48 -5.50
CA ALA A 327 -5.57 9.34 -4.68
C ALA A 327 -4.83 9.28 -3.33
N ARG A 328 -3.56 9.67 -3.30
CA ARG A 328 -2.77 9.82 -2.08
C ARG A 328 -1.96 11.11 -2.14
N VAL A 329 -2.34 12.06 -1.28
CA VAL A 329 -1.91 13.45 -1.30
C VAL A 329 -1.51 13.88 0.12
N ARG A 330 -0.74 14.97 0.23
CA ARG A 330 -0.39 15.60 1.51
C ARG A 330 -1.38 16.65 1.93
N SER A 331 -2.10 17.26 0.99
CA SER A 331 -3.18 18.22 1.24
C SER A 331 -4.47 17.65 0.67
N LEU A 332 -5.46 17.41 1.53
CA LEU A 332 -6.76 16.87 1.14
C LEU A 332 -7.88 17.64 1.83
N THR A 333 -9.08 17.54 1.27
CA THR A 333 -10.32 17.98 1.93
C THR A 333 -11.22 16.77 2.10
N GLN A 334 -11.63 16.49 3.33
CA GLN A 334 -12.59 15.43 3.65
C GLN A 334 -13.96 16.06 3.91
N ASP A 335 -15.03 15.40 3.47
CA ASP A 335 -16.41 15.62 3.91
C ASP A 335 -16.62 15.09 5.35
N ASP A 336 -15.78 15.59 6.26
CA ASP A 336 -15.61 15.09 7.62
C ASP A 336 -16.78 15.46 8.52
N ALA A 337 -17.13 14.59 9.46
CA ALA A 337 -18.21 14.84 10.39
C ALA A 337 -17.99 14.14 11.74
N HIS A 338 -18.42 14.81 12.81
CA HIS A 338 -18.36 14.30 14.18
C HIS A 338 -19.73 14.44 14.83
N VAL A 339 -20.24 13.31 15.35
CA VAL A 339 -21.52 13.26 16.06
C VAL A 339 -21.28 13.07 17.55
N PHE A 340 -21.83 13.98 18.35
CA PHE A 340 -21.85 13.92 19.80
C PHE A 340 -23.22 13.41 20.23
N LEU A 341 -23.25 12.27 20.91
CA LEU A 341 -24.47 11.53 21.18
C LEU A 341 -24.38 10.79 22.52
N ARG A 342 -25.53 10.37 23.06
CA ARG A 342 -25.58 9.51 24.25
C ARG A 342 -25.38 8.05 23.86
N PRO A 343 -24.85 7.19 24.75
CA PRO A 343 -24.61 5.78 24.45
C PRO A 343 -25.84 5.02 23.92
N ASP A 344 -27.06 5.37 24.35
CA ASP A 344 -28.31 4.77 23.88
C ASP A 344 -28.65 5.08 22.40
N GLN A 345 -27.96 6.05 21.79
CA GLN A 345 -28.21 6.54 20.43
C GLN A 345 -27.21 6.01 19.40
N ILE A 346 -26.21 5.20 19.80
CA ILE A 346 -25.11 4.75 18.93
C ILE A 346 -25.65 4.02 17.70
N GLN A 347 -26.49 3.00 17.89
CA GLN A 347 -27.01 2.18 16.79
C GLN A 347 -27.79 3.02 15.77
N GLU A 348 -28.73 3.85 16.25
CA GLU A 348 -29.56 4.69 15.38
C GLU A 348 -28.70 5.66 14.57
N GLU A 349 -27.70 6.29 15.19
CA GLU A 349 -26.81 7.21 14.47
C GLU A 349 -25.87 6.51 13.50
N PHE A 350 -25.43 5.28 13.81
CA PHE A 350 -24.65 4.46 12.89
C PHE A 350 -25.47 4.07 11.66
N ASP A 351 -26.70 3.59 11.85
CA ASP A 351 -27.61 3.25 10.75
C ASP A 351 -27.89 4.47 9.86
N ARG A 352 -28.05 5.66 10.46
CA ARG A 352 -28.25 6.91 9.71
C ARG A 352 -27.00 7.32 8.93
N ALA A 353 -25.80 7.16 9.49
CA ALA A 353 -24.55 7.42 8.78
C ALA A 353 -24.38 6.47 7.58
N VAL A 354 -24.67 5.18 7.76
CA VAL A 354 -24.62 4.19 6.67
C VAL A 354 -25.62 4.54 5.57
N ASN A 355 -26.86 4.90 5.92
CA ASN A 355 -27.87 5.30 4.93
C ASN A 355 -27.45 6.55 4.15
N LEU A 356 -26.86 7.54 4.81
CA LEU A 356 -26.29 8.72 4.17
C LEU A 356 -25.18 8.33 3.17
N THR A 357 -24.24 7.47 3.58
CA THR A 357 -23.16 6.99 2.70
C THR A 357 -23.73 6.24 1.48
N LEU A 358 -24.71 5.37 1.69
CA LEU A 358 -25.35 4.61 0.61
C LEU A 358 -26.11 5.53 -0.36
N GLU A 359 -26.79 6.57 0.12
CA GLU A 359 -27.45 7.56 -0.74
C GLU A 359 -26.45 8.29 -1.64
N VAL A 360 -25.30 8.69 -1.07
CA VAL A 360 -24.23 9.35 -1.83
C VAL A 360 -23.63 8.39 -2.86
N PHE A 361 -23.33 7.14 -2.46
CA PHE A 361 -22.76 6.13 -3.36
C PHE A 361 -23.70 5.81 -4.52
N ASN A 362 -24.99 5.61 -4.24
CA ASN A 362 -26.00 5.36 -5.25
C ASN A 362 -26.12 6.54 -6.24
N THR A 363 -26.06 7.77 -5.74
CA THR A 363 -26.12 8.98 -6.58
C THR A 363 -24.91 9.11 -7.51
N TYR A 364 -23.72 8.74 -7.03
CA TYR A 364 -22.51 8.72 -7.85
C TYR A 364 -22.36 7.44 -8.69
N GLY A 365 -23.29 6.49 -8.59
CA GLY A 365 -23.24 5.22 -9.31
C GLY A 365 -22.14 4.26 -8.83
N LEU A 366 -21.69 4.42 -7.59
CA LEU A 366 -20.67 3.56 -6.96
C LEU A 366 -21.34 2.26 -6.50
N THR A 367 -21.23 1.21 -7.32
CA THR A 367 -21.90 -0.08 -7.11
C THR A 367 -20.96 -1.20 -6.70
N ASP A 368 -19.66 -1.03 -6.92
CA ASP A 368 -18.63 -2.02 -6.58
C ASP A 368 -17.83 -1.55 -5.35
N TYR A 369 -18.28 -1.99 -4.17
CA TYR A 369 -17.64 -1.72 -2.89
C TYR A 369 -17.85 -2.89 -1.93
N TRP A 370 -16.97 -2.99 -0.95
CA TRP A 370 -17.10 -3.91 0.18
C TRP A 370 -17.08 -3.10 1.48
N ILE A 371 -17.73 -3.63 2.50
CA ILE A 371 -17.73 -3.05 3.83
C ILE A 371 -16.83 -3.92 4.71
N ALA A 372 -15.98 -3.29 5.51
CA ALA A 372 -15.26 -3.99 6.56
C ALA A 372 -15.30 -3.22 7.87
N LEU A 373 -15.38 -4.02 8.93
CA LEU A 373 -15.33 -3.55 10.30
C LEU A 373 -13.90 -3.72 10.82
N SER A 374 -13.26 -2.60 11.17
CA SER A 374 -11.93 -2.59 11.76
C SER A 374 -12.04 -2.66 13.28
N LEU A 375 -11.67 -3.81 13.84
CA LEU A 375 -11.68 -4.08 15.29
C LEU A 375 -10.32 -3.79 15.93
N ARG A 376 -10.27 -3.72 17.26
CA ARG A 376 -9.02 -3.59 18.00
C ARG A 376 -8.19 -4.87 17.89
N ASP A 377 -6.87 -4.74 17.73
CA ASP A 377 -5.94 -5.87 17.84
C ASP A 377 -5.89 -6.37 19.30
N PRO A 378 -6.34 -7.61 19.58
CA PRO A 378 -6.32 -8.16 20.94
C PRO A 378 -4.91 -8.32 21.51
N GLN A 379 -3.89 -8.39 20.66
CA GLN A 379 -2.49 -8.59 21.03
C GLN A 379 -1.73 -7.28 21.26
N LYS A 380 -2.32 -6.12 20.92
CA LYS A 380 -1.69 -4.79 21.02
C LYS A 380 -2.62 -3.77 21.67
N LYS A 381 -3.29 -4.15 22.75
CA LYS A 381 -4.31 -3.31 23.40
C LYS A 381 -3.78 -1.92 23.82
N GLU A 382 -2.50 -1.82 24.14
CA GLU A 382 -1.79 -0.60 24.51
C GLU A 382 -1.72 0.46 23.40
N ASP A 383 -1.82 0.05 22.14
CA ASP A 383 -1.82 0.95 20.98
C ASP A 383 -3.16 1.69 20.81
N TYR A 384 -4.20 1.28 21.55
CA TYR A 384 -5.56 1.78 21.43
C TYR A 384 -5.98 2.61 22.65
N VAL A 385 -6.85 3.59 22.42
CA VAL A 385 -7.35 4.49 23.47
C VAL A 385 -8.70 3.97 23.98
N GLY A 386 -8.85 3.84 25.31
CA GLY A 386 -10.10 3.43 25.96
C GLY A 386 -9.92 2.21 26.86
N SER A 387 -10.91 1.91 27.71
CA SER A 387 -10.93 0.68 28.50
C SER A 387 -11.47 -0.50 27.69
N ASP A 388 -11.22 -1.73 28.16
CA ASP A 388 -11.78 -2.94 27.55
C ASP A 388 -13.31 -2.87 27.45
N ASP A 389 -14.00 -2.45 28.52
CA ASP A 389 -15.46 -2.25 28.51
C ASP A 389 -15.96 -1.29 27.43
N VAL A 390 -15.17 -0.26 27.07
CA VAL A 390 -15.54 0.70 26.03
C VAL A 390 -15.39 0.06 24.66
N TRP A 391 -14.31 -0.68 24.42
CA TRP A 391 -14.07 -1.40 23.18
C TRP A 391 -15.12 -2.50 22.97
N GLU A 392 -15.41 -3.32 23.97
CA GLU A 392 -16.44 -4.37 23.87
C GLU A 392 -17.82 -3.80 23.53
N LYS A 393 -18.20 -2.68 24.15
CA LYS A 393 -19.46 -1.98 23.84
C LYS A 393 -19.47 -1.41 22.43
N ALA A 394 -18.37 -0.81 21.98
CA ALA A 394 -18.26 -0.24 20.66
C ALA A 394 -18.31 -1.33 19.57
N GLU A 395 -17.52 -2.39 19.73
CA GLU A 395 -17.46 -3.50 18.77
C GLU A 395 -18.76 -4.29 18.71
N SER A 396 -19.52 -4.40 19.81
CA SER A 396 -20.83 -5.07 19.83
C SER A 396 -21.97 -4.24 19.25
N ALA A 397 -21.77 -2.93 19.07
CA ALA A 397 -22.78 -1.99 18.57
C ALA A 397 -22.63 -1.66 17.07
N LEU A 398 -21.60 -2.20 16.42
CA LEU A 398 -21.27 -2.05 15.01
C LEU A 398 -21.51 -3.38 14.29
#